data_AF-K7YVQ0-F1
#
_entry.id   AF-K7YVQ0-F1
#
_cell.length_a   1.000
_cell.length_b   1.000
_cell.length_c   1.000
_cell.angle_alpha   90.00
_cell.angle_beta   90.00
_cell.angle_gamma   90.00
#
_symmetry.space_group_name_H-M   'P 1'
#
loop_
_entity.id
_entity.type
_entity.pdbx_description
1 polymer ?
#
loop_
_entity_poly.entity_id
_entity_poly.type
_entity_poly.pdbx_seq_one_letter_code
_entity_poly.pdbx_strand_id
1 'polypeptide(L)'
;MFCGNLYIHKQNLRIRIPPARMCRRPRLWKLGAKPRRNSQACQRKIVMKYVVFMVISVFGFIVSAQVDPTVQEAIAKIEKVRRALKISASQSALCQTPISPSCTFEGYCGQLIDKAQDFYLYQDAEGRQIPNLSMSEYLGFSEHCVDVFPQHVVSDPFVDVEQFVDVKAAGGIKQLRRNKERLKKETARTMAVLEDARSHVIKVLEGRKNANNAKQIDSLIARVNAVKYRPIKATGSYTDIILDGCESANAYYRRDANSITVCPQMMNLPEGALFSILAHELGHAIDPCVLQFDFDSKGAKYPKSLRSGVQRKSKTTLPAVPLSQNPFENIISCLQSPQSIAVQVPTKQALLNEINARGVKLRSDIGDASSEDGSVPELTEEAKLMLADQRKHIEENYERFKYCREMSGVGHMQEAFSDWISTQALAEKVSNIQDSSKSRDFAFASESLFYASDCENIQQVAKSKVLGAIEKCPGIQDMLNYLEEENRLSGGKSSHPDPARRINRIYYANTKIQKALGCQGGNDAQECN
;
A
#
# COMPACT_ATOMS: atom_id res chain seq x y z
N MET A 1 -0.34 12.46 10.89
CA MET A 1 0.52 11.45 10.22
C MET A 1 0.40 11.72 8.72
N PHE A 2 1.50 11.81 7.97
CA PHE A 2 1.48 12.30 6.58
C PHE A 2 1.00 11.20 5.60
N CYS A 3 -0.28 11.22 5.20
CA CYS A 3 -0.82 10.43 4.08
C CYS A 3 -1.15 11.32 2.86
N GLY A 4 -0.29 12.28 2.56
CA GLY A 4 -0.24 12.93 1.26
C GLY A 4 1.00 12.44 0.54
N ASN A 5 0.86 11.88 -0.68
CA ASN A 5 1.99 11.74 -1.60
C ASN A 5 2.49 13.16 -1.95
N LEU A 6 3.32 13.73 -1.07
CA LEU A 6 4.02 14.97 -1.31
C LEU A 6 5.10 14.66 -2.35
N TYR A 7 4.80 14.97 -3.61
CA TYR A 7 5.83 15.15 -4.61
C TYR A 7 6.70 16.33 -4.16
N ILE A 8 7.75 16.04 -3.38
CA ILE A 8 8.76 17.02 -3.03
C ILE A 8 9.48 17.40 -4.34
N HIS A 9 9.14 18.57 -4.87
CA HIS A 9 10.00 19.26 -5.81
C HIS A 9 11.31 19.57 -5.09
N LYS A 10 12.33 18.71 -5.26
CA LYS A 10 13.71 19.06 -4.90
C LYS A 10 14.16 20.23 -5.77
N GLN A 11 13.97 21.45 -5.27
CA GLN A 11 14.67 22.62 -5.80
C GLN A 11 16.15 22.48 -5.40
N ASN A 12 17.01 22.30 -6.41
CA ASN A 12 18.46 22.26 -6.22
C ASN A 12 18.98 23.68 -5.94
N LEU A 13 19.23 23.99 -4.67
CA LEU A 13 20.15 25.05 -4.28
C LEU A 13 21.58 24.65 -4.70
N ARG A 14 22.09 25.26 -5.77
CA ARG A 14 23.49 25.13 -6.20
C ARG A 14 24.39 25.91 -5.24
N ILE A 15 24.93 25.25 -4.23
CA ILE A 15 26.13 25.75 -3.52
C ILE A 15 27.34 25.40 -4.38
N ARG A 16 28.01 26.41 -4.95
CA ARG A 16 29.31 26.26 -5.64
C ARG A 16 30.39 25.97 -4.58
N ILE A 17 30.90 24.74 -4.56
CA ILE A 17 32.15 24.39 -3.86
C ILE A 17 33.30 24.48 -4.88
N PRO A 18 34.40 25.20 -4.59
CA PRO A 18 35.53 25.29 -5.51
C PRO A 18 36.32 23.96 -5.56
N PRO A 19 36.98 23.65 -6.69
CA PRO A 19 37.64 22.36 -6.88
C PRO A 19 38.92 22.24 -6.04
N ALA A 20 39.06 21.11 -5.35
CA ALA A 20 40.28 20.71 -4.64
C ALA A 20 41.43 20.42 -5.64
N ARG A 21 42.62 20.94 -5.33
CA ARG A 21 43.85 20.74 -6.10
C ARG A 21 44.29 19.28 -6.09
N MET A 22 44.48 18.72 -7.29
CA MET A 22 45.15 17.43 -7.51
C MET A 22 46.62 17.48 -7.08
N CYS A 23 47.02 16.63 -6.14
CA CYS A 23 48.42 16.29 -5.92
C CYS A 23 48.85 15.19 -6.91
N ARG A 24 49.89 15.49 -7.69
CA ARG A 24 50.55 14.58 -8.64
C ARG A 24 51.25 13.44 -7.88
N ARG A 25 51.10 12.21 -8.38
CA ARG A 25 52.01 11.08 -8.07
C ARG A 25 53.15 11.04 -9.10
N PRO A 26 54.40 10.74 -8.72
CA PRO A 26 55.41 10.27 -9.66
C PRO A 26 55.39 8.74 -9.80
N ARG A 27 55.67 8.27 -11.02
CA ARG A 27 56.05 6.90 -11.37
C ARG A 27 57.58 6.77 -11.24
N LEU A 28 58.08 5.61 -10.78
CA LEU A 28 58.84 4.62 -11.59
C LEU A 28 59.66 3.66 -10.69
N TRP A 29 59.50 2.37 -10.99
CA TRP A 29 60.51 1.30 -11.15
C TRP A 29 61.10 0.49 -9.97
N LYS A 30 60.69 -0.80 -9.99
CA LYS A 30 61.45 -2.06 -10.11
C LYS A 30 62.30 -2.63 -8.94
N LEU A 31 62.11 -3.96 -8.80
CA LEU A 31 62.96 -5.04 -8.29
C LEU A 31 62.88 -5.44 -6.81
N GLY A 32 62.44 -6.70 -6.59
CA GLY A 32 63.26 -7.71 -5.92
C GLY A 32 63.12 -7.91 -4.41
N ALA A 33 62.91 -9.17 -4.03
CA ALA A 33 63.20 -9.81 -2.73
C ALA A 33 62.19 -9.68 -1.54
N LYS A 34 61.67 -10.85 -1.12
CA LYS A 34 61.46 -11.23 0.30
C LYS A 34 62.78 -11.83 0.83
N PRO A 35 63.06 -12.07 2.14
CA PRO A 35 62.17 -12.07 3.34
C PRO A 35 62.83 -11.48 4.65
N ARG A 36 62.13 -11.67 5.79
CA ARG A 36 62.59 -11.83 7.21
C ARG A 36 62.51 -10.66 8.23
N ARG A 37 61.73 -10.97 9.28
CA ARG A 37 61.95 -10.90 10.75
C ARG A 37 62.55 -9.66 11.44
N ASN A 38 61.83 -9.30 12.52
CA ASN A 38 62.25 -8.84 13.85
C ASN A 38 63.07 -7.56 14.02
N SER A 39 62.46 -6.59 14.72
CA SER A 39 62.96 -5.95 15.95
C SER A 39 61.97 -4.84 16.35
N GLN A 40 61.21 -5.01 17.44
CA GLN A 40 61.49 -4.46 18.77
C GLN A 40 61.47 -2.92 18.89
N ALA A 41 60.61 -2.50 19.81
CA ALA A 41 60.78 -1.41 20.77
C ALA A 41 60.83 0.04 20.27
N CYS A 42 59.75 0.77 20.55
CA CYS A 42 59.92 1.99 21.32
C CYS A 42 58.74 2.15 22.29
N GLN A 43 59.07 2.09 23.57
CA GLN A 43 58.19 2.36 24.70
C GLN A 43 57.69 3.80 24.64
N ARG A 44 56.42 4.02 24.99
CA ARG A 44 56.06 5.15 25.86
C ARG A 44 54.92 4.74 26.79
N LYS A 45 55.32 4.52 28.05
CA LYS A 45 54.48 4.57 29.24
C LYS A 45 53.70 5.89 29.23
N ILE A 46 52.38 5.82 29.35
CA ILE A 46 51.62 6.87 30.02
C ILE A 46 50.92 6.22 31.20
N VAL A 47 51.07 6.93 32.31
CA VAL A 47 50.87 6.51 33.68
C VAL A 47 49.39 6.44 33.98
N MET A 48 48.98 5.26 34.42
CA MET A 48 47.77 4.97 35.15
C MET A 48 47.93 5.49 36.59
N LYS A 49 47.33 6.64 36.91
CA LYS A 49 47.01 7.08 38.29
C LYS A 49 45.74 7.94 38.23
N TYR A 50 44.85 7.70 39.20
CA TYR A 50 43.51 8.28 39.45
C TYR A 50 42.33 7.32 39.22
N VAL A 51 42.36 6.23 39.99
CA VAL A 51 41.15 5.62 40.55
C VAL A 51 41.12 6.05 42.01
N VAL A 52 40.07 6.76 42.42
CA VAL A 52 39.50 6.84 43.79
C VAL A 52 38.55 8.06 43.86
N PHE A 53 37.30 7.80 44.26
CA PHE A 53 36.18 8.72 44.60
C PHE A 53 35.39 9.43 43.48
N MET A 54 34.36 8.75 42.96
CA MET A 54 32.98 9.30 42.82
C MET A 54 31.98 8.15 42.62
N VAL A 55 31.63 7.50 43.72
CA VAL A 55 30.36 6.78 43.88
C VAL A 55 29.56 7.67 44.83
N ILE A 56 28.71 8.56 44.31
CA ILE A 56 27.66 9.31 45.00
C ILE A 56 26.81 10.02 43.91
N SER A 57 25.51 9.72 43.90
CA SER A 57 24.42 10.52 43.28
C SER A 57 24.15 10.45 41.77
N VAL A 58 23.90 9.25 41.21
CA VAL A 58 22.93 9.10 40.09
C VAL A 58 21.93 7.99 40.42
N PHE A 59 21.37 8.08 41.62
CA PHE A 59 20.15 7.35 42.02
C PHE A 59 19.19 8.40 42.59
N GLY A 60 17.97 8.48 42.05
CA GLY A 60 16.86 9.08 42.77
C GLY A 60 16.36 10.46 42.32
N PHE A 61 16.32 10.74 41.02
CA PHE A 61 15.22 11.56 40.48
C PHE A 61 14.47 10.74 39.44
N ILE A 62 14.03 9.53 39.83
CA ILE A 62 12.73 9.06 39.35
C ILE A 62 11.75 9.97 40.07
N VAL A 63 11.54 11.17 39.52
CA VAL A 63 10.28 11.87 39.77
C VAL A 63 9.26 10.90 39.22
N SER A 64 8.68 10.08 40.09
CA SER A 64 7.42 9.41 39.83
C SER A 64 6.41 10.55 39.69
N ALA A 65 6.47 11.22 38.53
CA ALA A 65 5.42 12.09 38.06
C ALA A 65 4.18 11.21 38.19
N GLN A 66 3.31 11.58 39.11
CA GLN A 66 2.06 10.88 39.30
C GLN A 66 1.37 10.97 37.94
N VAL A 67 1.41 9.86 37.20
CA VAL A 67 0.69 9.73 35.95
C VAL A 67 -0.74 10.07 36.29
N ASP A 68 -1.31 11.02 35.53
CA ASP A 68 -2.67 11.51 35.75
C ASP A 68 -3.62 10.31 35.99
N PRO A 69 -4.44 10.31 37.05
CA PRO A 69 -5.39 9.23 37.34
C PRO A 69 -6.25 8.83 36.14
N THR A 70 -6.56 9.77 35.25
CA THR A 70 -7.30 9.52 34.01
C THR A 70 -6.49 8.70 33.01
N VAL A 71 -5.17 8.94 32.91
CA VAL A 71 -4.25 8.15 32.09
C VAL A 71 -4.06 6.75 32.67
N GLN A 72 -3.99 6.61 33.99
CA GLN A 72 -3.94 5.29 34.64
C GLN A 72 -5.22 4.47 34.40
N GLU A 73 -6.39 5.11 34.47
CA GLU A 73 -7.67 4.47 34.14
C GLU A 73 -7.69 4.02 32.66
N ALA A 74 -7.25 4.89 31.74
CA ALA A 74 -7.15 4.56 30.31
C ALA A 74 -6.19 3.38 30.08
N ILE A 75 -5.02 3.37 30.70
CA ILE A 75 -4.06 2.25 30.62
C ILE A 75 -4.74 0.95 31.07
N ALA A 76 -5.41 0.94 32.22
CA ALA A 76 -6.08 -0.27 32.73
C ALA A 76 -7.20 -0.76 31.80
N LYS A 77 -7.98 0.15 31.19
CA LYS A 77 -9.02 -0.19 30.21
C LYS A 77 -8.41 -0.75 28.92
N ILE A 78 -7.37 -0.13 28.38
CA ILE A 78 -6.66 -0.62 27.18
C ILE A 78 -6.04 -1.99 27.48
N GLU A 79 -5.40 -2.20 28.63
CA GLU A 79 -4.88 -3.52 29.01
C GLU A 79 -5.96 -4.60 29.08
N LYS A 80 -7.18 -4.25 29.51
CA LYS A 80 -8.33 -5.17 29.48
C LYS A 80 -8.68 -5.54 28.04
N VAL A 81 -8.74 -4.57 27.14
CA VAL A 81 -8.96 -4.82 25.69
C VAL A 81 -7.85 -5.68 25.11
N ARG A 82 -6.58 -5.34 25.36
CA ARG A 82 -5.40 -6.11 24.91
C ARG A 82 -5.43 -7.56 25.39
N ARG A 83 -5.77 -7.80 26.67
CA ARG A 83 -5.91 -9.16 27.21
C ARG A 83 -7.04 -9.93 26.52
N ALA A 84 -8.19 -9.30 26.31
CA ALA A 84 -9.31 -9.93 25.60
C ALA A 84 -8.93 -10.30 24.15
N LEU A 85 -8.24 -9.40 23.43
CA LEU A 85 -7.78 -9.64 22.07
C LEU A 85 -6.68 -10.72 22.00
N LYS A 86 -5.78 -10.76 22.97
CA LYS A 86 -4.78 -11.84 23.07
C LYS A 86 -5.44 -13.20 23.30
N ILE A 87 -6.48 -13.26 24.14
CA ILE A 87 -7.26 -14.48 24.36
C ILE A 87 -7.96 -14.89 23.07
N SER A 88 -8.69 -13.98 22.41
CA SER A 88 -9.40 -14.31 21.16
C SER A 88 -8.43 -14.71 20.03
N ALA A 89 -7.27 -14.07 19.92
CA ALA A 89 -6.22 -14.49 18.99
C ALA A 89 -5.75 -15.92 19.24
N SER A 90 -5.58 -16.33 20.51
CA SER A 90 -5.15 -17.69 20.88
C SER A 90 -6.25 -18.75 20.76
N GLN A 91 -7.51 -18.33 20.76
CA GLN A 91 -8.69 -19.19 20.66
C GLN A 91 -9.34 -19.16 19.28
N SER A 92 -8.73 -18.45 18.32
CA SER A 92 -9.18 -18.42 16.93
C SER A 92 -9.22 -19.85 16.40
N ALA A 93 -10.44 -20.34 16.24
CA ALA A 93 -10.71 -21.66 15.70
C ALA A 93 -10.89 -21.56 14.18
N LEU A 94 -10.69 -22.70 13.51
CA LEU A 94 -11.04 -22.87 12.10
C LEU A 94 -12.45 -22.34 11.83
N CYS A 95 -12.56 -21.35 10.96
CA CYS A 95 -13.84 -20.78 10.57
C CYS A 95 -14.42 -21.63 9.44
N GLN A 96 -15.69 -22.03 9.57
CA GLN A 96 -16.44 -22.42 8.39
C GLN A 96 -16.62 -21.19 7.52
N THR A 97 -16.34 -21.31 6.23
CA THR A 97 -16.60 -20.23 5.27
C THR A 97 -18.08 -19.87 5.31
N PRO A 98 -18.43 -18.61 5.59
CA PRO A 98 -19.81 -18.19 5.67
C PRO A 98 -20.50 -18.36 4.32
N ILE A 99 -21.81 -18.57 4.35
CA ILE A 99 -22.64 -18.67 3.14
C ILE A 99 -23.57 -17.45 3.13
N SER A 100 -23.46 -16.63 2.10
CA SER A 100 -24.39 -15.52 1.86
C SER A 100 -25.26 -15.85 0.64
N PRO A 101 -26.58 -16.08 0.80
CA PRO A 101 -27.45 -16.40 -0.33
C PRO A 101 -27.48 -15.34 -1.43
N SER A 102 -27.32 -14.06 -1.04
CA SER A 102 -27.39 -12.89 -1.93
C SER A 102 -26.08 -12.54 -2.63
N CYS A 103 -24.95 -13.04 -2.13
CA CYS A 103 -23.60 -12.69 -2.57
C CYS A 103 -23.40 -11.20 -2.79
N THR A 104 -23.65 -10.47 -1.72
CA THR A 104 -23.35 -9.06 -1.59
C THR A 104 -22.28 -8.86 -0.53
N PHE A 105 -21.51 -7.79 -0.65
CA PHE A 105 -20.47 -7.42 0.30
C PHE A 105 -21.04 -7.29 1.71
N GLU A 106 -22.15 -6.58 1.83
CA GLU A 106 -22.91 -6.37 3.06
C GLU A 106 -23.42 -7.69 3.64
N GLY A 107 -23.84 -8.63 2.77
CA GLY A 107 -24.28 -9.95 3.17
C GLY A 107 -23.17 -10.73 3.88
N TYR A 108 -21.94 -10.71 3.35
CA TYR A 108 -20.79 -11.34 3.98
C TYR A 108 -20.30 -10.58 5.22
N CYS A 109 -20.31 -9.24 5.20
CA CYS A 109 -20.04 -8.42 6.38
C CYS A 109 -20.99 -8.75 7.54
N GLY A 110 -22.26 -9.01 7.24
CA GLY A 110 -23.25 -9.45 8.21
C GLY A 110 -22.92 -10.81 8.84
N GLN A 111 -22.35 -11.75 8.06
CA GLN A 111 -21.95 -13.07 8.58
C GLN A 111 -20.69 -13.02 9.45
N LEU A 112 -19.88 -11.96 9.32
CA LEU A 112 -18.64 -11.79 10.08
C LEU A 112 -18.83 -10.95 11.36
N ILE A 113 -20.03 -10.44 11.62
CA ILE A 113 -20.27 -9.50 12.73
C ILE A 113 -19.95 -10.10 14.11
N ASP A 114 -20.21 -11.39 14.31
CA ASP A 114 -19.91 -12.10 15.56
C ASP A 114 -18.39 -12.17 15.83
N LYS A 115 -17.58 -12.02 14.76
CA LYS A 115 -16.12 -11.97 14.82
C LYS A 115 -15.56 -10.56 14.90
N ALA A 116 -16.38 -9.52 14.80
CA ALA A 116 -15.92 -8.13 14.86
C ALA A 116 -15.26 -7.77 16.21
N GLN A 117 -15.52 -8.56 17.24
CA GLN A 117 -14.93 -8.45 18.58
C GLN A 117 -13.58 -9.19 18.72
N ASP A 118 -13.29 -10.09 17.79
CA ASP A 118 -12.08 -10.93 17.80
C ASP A 118 -10.92 -10.20 17.11
N PHE A 119 -9.70 -10.63 17.43
CA PHE A 119 -8.50 -10.09 16.78
C PHE A 119 -8.35 -10.57 15.33
N TYR A 120 -8.83 -11.78 15.02
CA TYR A 120 -8.87 -12.33 13.68
C TYR A 120 -10.31 -12.56 13.26
N LEU A 121 -10.68 -12.11 12.06
CA LEU A 121 -12.02 -12.28 11.50
C LEU A 121 -12.24 -13.66 10.91
N TYR A 122 -11.18 -14.28 10.41
CA TYR A 122 -11.23 -15.54 9.69
C TYR A 122 -9.92 -16.31 9.81
N GLN A 123 -10.02 -17.64 9.78
CA GLN A 123 -8.88 -18.56 9.69
C GLN A 123 -9.21 -19.68 8.69
N ASP A 124 -8.31 -19.90 7.72
CA ASP A 124 -8.43 -20.98 6.72
C ASP A 124 -8.03 -22.35 7.29
N ALA A 125 -8.27 -23.42 6.52
CA ALA A 125 -7.95 -24.80 6.90
C ALA A 125 -6.46 -25.05 7.18
N GLU A 126 -5.58 -24.24 6.59
CA GLU A 126 -4.14 -24.27 6.80
C GLU A 126 -3.68 -23.45 8.01
N GLY A 127 -4.63 -22.84 8.74
CA GLY A 127 -4.38 -22.05 9.94
C GLY A 127 -3.94 -20.61 9.68
N ARG A 128 -4.04 -20.11 8.44
CA ARG A 128 -3.72 -18.72 8.08
C ARG A 128 -4.87 -17.83 8.45
N GLN A 129 -4.55 -16.66 9.00
CA GLN A 129 -5.52 -15.81 9.65
C GLN A 129 -5.64 -14.47 8.97
N ILE A 130 -6.80 -13.85 9.13
CA ILE A 130 -7.11 -12.53 8.62
C ILE A 130 -7.30 -11.61 9.81
N PRO A 131 -6.36 -10.69 10.07
CA PRO A 131 -6.49 -9.76 11.18
C PRO A 131 -7.71 -8.86 10.96
N ASN A 132 -8.39 -8.54 12.04
CA ASN A 132 -9.37 -7.47 12.07
C ASN A 132 -8.59 -6.14 12.00
N LEU A 133 -8.40 -5.62 10.78
CA LEU A 133 -7.54 -4.47 10.53
C LEU A 133 -8.06 -3.22 11.24
N SER A 134 -9.38 -3.02 11.26
CA SER A 134 -10.01 -1.92 12.01
C SER A 134 -9.73 -2.01 13.51
N MET A 135 -9.82 -3.21 14.10
CA MET A 135 -9.47 -3.43 15.52
C MET A 135 -8.00 -3.10 15.79
N SER A 136 -7.10 -3.57 14.92
CA SER A 136 -5.66 -3.31 15.05
C SER A 136 -5.33 -1.83 14.94
N GLU A 137 -5.96 -1.13 13.99
CA GLU A 137 -5.76 0.30 13.75
C GLU A 137 -6.23 1.15 14.93
N TYR A 138 -7.48 1.00 15.36
CA TYR A 138 -8.00 1.74 16.52
C TYR A 138 -7.22 1.45 17.80
N LEU A 139 -6.71 0.23 17.95
CA LEU A 139 -5.88 -0.15 19.08
C LEU A 139 -4.51 0.53 19.02
N GLY A 140 -3.88 0.61 17.84
CA GLY A 140 -2.64 1.37 17.67
C GLY A 140 -2.81 2.84 18.02
N PHE A 141 -3.90 3.46 17.59
CA PHE A 141 -4.25 4.85 17.96
C PHE A 141 -4.44 5.02 19.47
N SER A 142 -5.11 4.06 20.08
CA SER A 142 -5.37 3.99 21.51
C SER A 142 -4.12 3.86 22.35
N GLU A 143 -3.16 3.06 21.89
CA GLU A 143 -1.90 2.84 22.58
C GLU A 143 -0.98 4.08 22.47
N HIS A 144 -1.04 4.80 21.35
CA HIS A 144 -0.30 6.05 21.17
C HIS A 144 -0.74 7.15 22.16
N CYS A 145 -1.97 7.10 22.65
CA CYS A 145 -2.48 8.07 23.63
C CYS A 145 -1.81 8.00 25.00
N VAL A 146 -1.29 6.83 25.39
CA VAL A 146 -0.72 6.64 26.73
C VAL A 146 0.79 6.44 26.73
N ASP A 147 1.40 6.03 25.61
CA ASP A 147 2.87 5.85 25.46
C ASP A 147 3.49 4.90 26.52
N VAL A 148 2.68 3.95 27.05
CA VAL A 148 3.09 3.04 28.14
C VAL A 148 3.13 1.57 27.72
N PHE A 149 2.82 1.21 26.47
CA PHE A 149 2.74 -0.20 26.06
C PHE A 149 3.97 -0.68 25.30
N PRO A 150 5.03 -1.18 25.98
CA PRO A 150 6.25 -1.65 25.33
C PRO A 150 6.11 -3.03 24.68
N GLN A 151 4.96 -3.70 24.84
CA GLN A 151 4.71 -5.03 24.30
C GLN A 151 3.57 -4.96 23.30
N HIS A 152 3.63 -5.80 22.27
CA HIS A 152 2.57 -5.91 21.27
C HIS A 152 1.45 -6.82 21.77
N VAL A 153 0.23 -6.59 21.28
CA VAL A 153 -0.97 -7.33 21.71
C VAL A 153 -0.91 -8.79 21.27
N VAL A 154 -0.42 -9.00 20.04
CA VAL A 154 -0.20 -10.30 19.45
C VAL A 154 1.28 -10.51 19.13
N SER A 155 1.74 -11.75 19.29
CA SER A 155 3.11 -12.16 18.95
C SER A 155 3.21 -12.64 17.48
N ASP A 156 2.36 -12.11 16.61
CA ASP A 156 2.40 -12.42 15.19
C ASP A 156 3.19 -11.34 14.45
N PRO A 157 4.39 -11.66 13.93
CA PRO A 157 5.23 -10.68 13.26
C PRO A 157 4.64 -10.19 11.93
N PHE A 158 3.60 -10.85 11.41
CA PHE A 158 2.84 -10.38 10.25
C PHE A 158 1.76 -9.37 10.61
N VAL A 159 1.44 -9.16 11.89
CA VAL A 159 0.62 -8.01 12.29
C VAL A 159 1.51 -6.87 12.76
N ASP A 160 2.61 -7.22 13.41
CA ASP A 160 3.59 -6.27 13.91
C ASP A 160 4.98 -6.54 13.32
N VAL A 161 5.28 -5.83 12.23
CA VAL A 161 6.45 -6.09 11.38
C VAL A 161 7.78 -5.68 12.02
N GLU A 162 7.75 -4.90 13.11
CA GLU A 162 8.97 -4.59 13.88
C GLU A 162 9.63 -5.86 14.41
N GLN A 163 8.85 -6.91 14.68
CA GLN A 163 9.35 -8.21 15.13
C GLN A 163 10.21 -8.94 14.10
N PHE A 164 10.30 -8.47 12.84
CA PHE A 164 11.24 -8.99 11.85
C PHE A 164 12.62 -8.33 11.90
N VAL A 165 12.76 -7.17 12.54
CA VAL A 165 13.98 -6.35 12.50
C VAL A 165 14.53 -6.00 13.88
N ASP A 166 13.67 -5.81 14.87
CA ASP A 166 14.05 -5.41 16.22
C ASP A 166 14.13 -6.61 17.20
N VAL A 167 15.23 -6.70 17.93
CA VAL A 167 15.49 -7.81 18.87
C VAL A 167 14.56 -7.76 20.06
N LYS A 168 14.22 -6.56 20.56
CA LYS A 168 13.37 -6.37 21.75
C LYS A 168 11.91 -6.64 21.40
N ALA A 169 11.40 -6.07 20.31
CA ALA A 169 10.04 -6.31 19.79
C ALA A 169 9.81 -7.80 19.53
N ALA A 170 10.79 -8.47 18.92
CA ALA A 170 10.72 -9.91 18.69
C ALA A 170 10.76 -10.76 19.99
N GLY A 171 11.07 -10.20 21.15
CA GLY A 171 11.24 -10.97 22.40
C GLY A 171 12.57 -11.72 22.50
N GLY A 172 13.62 -11.23 21.82
CA GLY A 172 15.00 -11.72 21.90
C GLY A 172 15.53 -12.32 20.59
N ILE A 173 16.86 -12.49 20.52
CA ILE A 173 17.57 -12.89 19.29
C ILE A 173 17.10 -14.24 18.71
N LYS A 174 16.73 -15.20 19.58
CA LYS A 174 16.23 -16.51 19.18
C LYS A 174 14.90 -16.39 18.44
N GLN A 175 14.00 -15.52 18.91
CA GLN A 175 12.70 -15.32 18.31
C GLN A 175 12.80 -14.44 17.06
N LEU A 176 13.65 -13.41 17.05
CA LEU A 176 13.96 -12.64 15.83
C LEU A 176 14.44 -13.56 14.69
N ARG A 177 15.33 -14.52 14.99
CA ARG A 177 15.78 -15.51 13.99
C ARG A 177 14.62 -16.36 13.46
N ARG A 178 13.72 -16.81 14.34
CA ARG A 178 12.52 -17.58 13.94
C ARG A 178 11.59 -16.74 13.06
N ASN A 179 11.38 -15.47 13.41
CA ASN A 179 10.56 -14.55 12.62
C ASN A 179 11.16 -14.33 11.24
N LYS A 180 12.49 -14.15 11.12
CA LYS A 180 13.17 -14.04 9.82
C LYS A 180 13.04 -15.30 8.96
N GLU A 181 13.13 -16.49 9.55
CA GLU A 181 12.88 -17.74 8.82
C GLU A 181 11.41 -17.88 8.38
N ARG A 182 10.45 -17.47 9.22
CA ARG A 182 9.03 -17.38 8.84
C ARG A 182 8.85 -16.44 7.66
N LEU A 183 9.41 -15.23 7.70
CA LEU A 183 9.32 -14.27 6.59
C LEU A 183 9.91 -14.83 5.31
N LYS A 184 11.06 -15.51 5.37
CA LYS A 184 11.67 -16.15 4.21
C LYS A 184 10.78 -17.25 3.62
N LYS A 185 10.15 -18.07 4.47
CA LYS A 185 9.19 -19.10 4.04
C LYS A 185 7.98 -18.47 3.36
N GLU A 186 7.37 -17.47 3.98
CA GLU A 186 6.20 -16.80 3.40
C GLU A 186 6.56 -16.01 2.13
N THR A 187 7.76 -15.45 2.03
CA THR A 187 8.25 -14.84 0.78
C THR A 187 8.29 -15.86 -0.36
N ALA A 188 8.81 -17.07 -0.10
CA ALA A 188 8.83 -18.14 -1.11
C ALA A 188 7.42 -18.58 -1.50
N ARG A 189 6.50 -18.65 -0.54
CA ARG A 189 5.08 -18.93 -0.79
C ARG A 189 4.43 -17.83 -1.64
N THR A 190 4.62 -16.56 -1.29
CA THR A 190 4.12 -15.41 -2.05
C THR A 190 4.61 -15.43 -3.49
N MET A 191 5.88 -15.78 -3.72
CA MET A 191 6.41 -15.94 -5.08
C MET A 191 5.70 -17.08 -5.84
N ALA A 192 5.45 -18.22 -5.20
CA ALA A 192 4.70 -19.31 -5.83
C ALA A 192 3.26 -18.89 -6.20
N VAL A 193 2.57 -18.20 -5.30
CA VAL A 193 1.21 -17.68 -5.55
C VAL A 193 1.23 -16.59 -6.63
N LEU A 194 2.29 -15.77 -6.72
CA LEU A 194 2.45 -14.78 -7.78
C LEU A 194 2.58 -15.46 -9.15
N GLU A 195 3.39 -16.50 -9.28
CA GLU A 195 3.53 -17.21 -10.55
C GLU A 195 2.24 -17.92 -10.95
N ASP A 196 1.50 -18.44 -9.98
CA ASP A 196 0.17 -18.99 -10.21
C ASP A 196 -0.80 -17.91 -10.71
N ALA A 197 -0.95 -16.79 -9.98
CA ALA A 197 -1.76 -15.64 -10.41
C ALA A 197 -1.36 -15.11 -11.79
N ARG A 198 -0.05 -15.02 -12.07
CA ARG A 198 0.49 -14.63 -13.39
C ARG A 198 -0.01 -15.55 -14.48
N SER A 199 0.02 -16.87 -14.26
CA SER A 199 -0.46 -17.83 -15.25
C SER A 199 -1.95 -17.65 -15.57
N HIS A 200 -2.77 -17.39 -14.54
CA HIS A 200 -4.20 -17.16 -14.70
C HIS A 200 -4.50 -15.82 -15.39
N VAL A 201 -3.79 -14.75 -15.05
CA VAL A 201 -3.89 -13.47 -15.77
C VAL A 201 -3.51 -13.64 -17.24
N ILE A 202 -2.45 -14.39 -17.55
CA ILE A 202 -2.05 -14.67 -18.94
C ILE A 202 -3.16 -15.43 -19.70
N LYS A 203 -3.78 -16.45 -19.09
CA LYS A 203 -4.91 -17.15 -19.71
C LYS A 203 -6.10 -16.22 -20.00
N VAL A 204 -6.40 -15.28 -19.11
CA VAL A 204 -7.43 -14.25 -19.34
C VAL A 204 -7.07 -13.41 -20.58
N LEU A 205 -5.81 -13.01 -20.71
CA LEU A 205 -5.33 -12.28 -21.90
C LEU A 205 -5.41 -13.11 -23.18
N GLU A 206 -4.97 -14.37 -23.13
CA GLU A 206 -5.02 -15.30 -24.26
C GLU A 206 -6.46 -15.55 -24.74
N GLY A 207 -7.41 -15.71 -23.81
CA GLY A 207 -8.83 -15.86 -24.14
C GLY A 207 -9.44 -14.64 -24.84
N ARG A 208 -8.79 -13.47 -24.76
CA ARG A 208 -9.20 -12.22 -25.42
C ARG A 208 -8.52 -12.01 -26.78
N LYS A 209 -7.57 -12.90 -27.15
CA LYS A 209 -6.79 -12.80 -28.37
C LYS A 209 -7.63 -13.18 -29.60
N ASN A 210 -7.58 -12.34 -30.63
CA ASN A 210 -8.16 -12.60 -31.94
C ASN A 210 -7.27 -12.00 -33.05
N ALA A 211 -7.66 -12.18 -34.31
CA ALA A 211 -6.86 -11.74 -35.45
C ALA A 211 -6.58 -10.21 -35.46
N ASN A 212 -7.49 -9.40 -34.90
CA ASN A 212 -7.40 -7.94 -34.94
C ASN A 212 -6.53 -7.36 -33.81
N ASN A 213 -6.40 -8.06 -32.68
CA ASN A 213 -5.69 -7.56 -31.50
C ASN A 213 -4.49 -8.43 -31.05
N ALA A 214 -4.13 -9.46 -31.83
CA ALA A 214 -3.11 -10.44 -31.45
C ALA A 214 -1.79 -9.81 -30.99
N LYS A 215 -1.28 -8.82 -31.74
CA LYS A 215 -0.02 -8.14 -31.43
C LYS A 215 -0.09 -7.36 -30.12
N GLN A 216 -1.22 -6.71 -29.85
CA GLN A 216 -1.43 -5.96 -28.61
C GLN A 216 -1.47 -6.92 -27.43
N ILE A 217 -2.29 -7.97 -27.50
CA ILE A 217 -2.38 -9.00 -26.44
C ILE A 217 -1.01 -9.66 -26.19
N ASP A 218 -0.25 -10.01 -27.22
CA ASP A 218 1.10 -10.57 -27.06
C ASP A 218 2.05 -9.60 -26.34
N SER A 219 1.94 -8.30 -26.62
CA SER A 219 2.68 -7.26 -25.89
C SER A 219 2.28 -7.17 -24.42
N LEU A 220 0.98 -7.31 -24.12
CA LEU A 220 0.46 -7.32 -22.74
C LEU A 220 0.93 -8.55 -21.96
N ILE A 221 0.88 -9.73 -22.57
CA ILE A 221 1.40 -10.98 -22.00
C ILE A 221 2.91 -10.85 -21.72
N ALA A 222 3.68 -10.32 -22.68
CA ALA A 222 5.10 -10.08 -22.48
C ALA A 222 5.38 -9.10 -21.32
N ARG A 223 4.50 -8.12 -21.11
CA ARG A 223 4.60 -7.15 -20.01
C ARG A 223 4.31 -7.79 -18.66
N VAL A 224 3.23 -8.56 -18.55
CA VAL A 224 2.89 -9.36 -17.35
C VAL A 224 4.02 -10.34 -17.02
N ASN A 225 4.57 -11.04 -18.02
CA ASN A 225 5.72 -11.91 -17.85
C ASN A 225 6.99 -11.18 -17.36
N ALA A 226 7.17 -9.91 -17.74
CA ALA A 226 8.31 -9.13 -17.32
C ALA A 226 8.17 -8.54 -15.90
N VAL A 227 7.00 -8.67 -15.25
CA VAL A 227 6.79 -8.18 -13.87
C VAL A 227 7.66 -8.98 -12.91
N LYS A 228 8.42 -8.25 -12.09
CA LYS A 228 9.34 -8.82 -11.09
C LYS A 228 8.72 -8.78 -9.70
N TYR A 229 8.99 -9.78 -8.89
CA TYR A 229 8.74 -9.67 -7.45
C TYR A 229 9.90 -8.95 -6.78
N ARG A 230 9.60 -7.93 -5.97
CA ARG A 230 10.57 -7.20 -5.15
C ARG A 230 10.35 -7.59 -3.68
N PRO A 231 11.17 -8.48 -3.10
CA PRO A 231 11.07 -8.81 -1.68
C PRO A 231 11.46 -7.60 -0.83
N ILE A 232 10.83 -7.49 0.33
CA ILE A 232 11.13 -6.45 1.31
C ILE A 232 12.42 -6.79 2.05
N LYS A 233 13.22 -5.76 2.31
CA LYS A 233 14.51 -5.91 2.98
C LYS A 233 14.34 -5.90 4.50
N ALA A 234 13.99 -7.03 5.10
CA ALA A 234 13.98 -7.18 6.57
C ALA A 234 15.38 -7.38 7.19
N THR A 235 16.41 -6.77 6.61
CA THR A 235 17.81 -6.87 7.08
C THR A 235 18.29 -5.63 7.82
N GLY A 236 17.60 -4.50 7.67
CA GLY A 236 17.94 -3.23 8.30
C GLY A 236 17.00 -2.87 9.44
N SER A 237 16.61 -1.60 9.51
CA SER A 237 15.73 -1.08 10.56
C SER A 237 14.25 -1.13 10.15
N TYR A 238 13.35 -0.86 11.11
CA TYR A 238 11.93 -0.69 10.79
C TYR A 238 11.69 0.44 9.78
N THR A 239 12.52 1.49 9.80
CA THR A 239 12.49 2.56 8.81
C THR A 239 12.68 2.05 7.38
N ASP A 240 13.46 1.00 7.16
CA ASP A 240 13.63 0.44 5.81
C ASP A 240 12.34 -0.23 5.30
N ILE A 241 11.55 -0.84 6.20
CA ILE A 241 10.23 -1.41 5.87
C ILE A 241 9.25 -0.29 5.52
N ILE A 242 9.25 0.81 6.29
CA ILE A 242 8.42 2.00 6.01
C ILE A 242 8.83 2.67 4.69
N LEU A 243 10.13 2.81 4.41
CA LEU A 243 10.62 3.37 3.15
C LEU A 243 10.26 2.51 1.94
N ASP A 244 9.98 1.22 2.17
CA ASP A 244 9.41 0.30 1.19
C ASP A 244 7.87 0.36 1.13
N GLY A 245 7.21 1.32 1.81
CA GLY A 245 5.76 1.56 1.75
C GLY A 245 4.94 0.51 2.51
N CYS A 246 5.49 -0.02 3.60
CA CYS A 246 4.90 -1.09 4.41
C CYS A 246 4.68 -0.71 5.88
N GLU A 247 4.41 0.57 6.11
CA GLU A 247 3.86 1.07 7.38
C GLU A 247 2.51 0.45 7.74
N SER A 248 1.75 -0.01 6.74
CA SER A 248 0.47 -0.70 6.88
C SER A 248 0.39 -1.91 5.95
N ALA A 249 -0.69 -2.69 6.10
CA ALA A 249 -0.97 -3.83 5.25
C ALA A 249 -1.25 -3.37 3.81
N ASN A 250 -0.31 -3.63 2.90
CA ASN A 250 -0.38 -3.13 1.53
C ASN A 250 0.32 -4.07 0.53
N ALA A 251 -0.06 -3.96 -0.73
CA ALA A 251 0.66 -4.46 -1.88
C ALA A 251 0.58 -3.39 -2.97
N TYR A 252 1.60 -3.30 -3.82
CA TYR A 252 1.57 -2.30 -4.89
C TYR A 252 2.49 -2.66 -6.05
N TYR A 253 2.02 -2.31 -7.25
CA TYR A 253 2.77 -2.36 -8.48
C TYR A 253 3.53 -1.05 -8.73
N ARG A 254 4.83 -1.18 -8.96
CA ARG A 254 5.73 -0.10 -9.35
C ARG A 254 5.98 -0.11 -10.84
N ARG A 255 5.26 0.75 -11.56
CA ARG A 255 5.47 1.00 -12.99
C ARG A 255 6.93 1.38 -13.34
N ASP A 256 7.60 2.16 -12.50
CA ASP A 256 8.96 2.65 -12.77
C ASP A 256 10.04 1.56 -12.76
N ALA A 257 9.76 0.44 -12.07
CA ALA A 257 10.62 -0.74 -11.94
C ALA A 257 10.04 -2.01 -12.59
N ASN A 258 8.78 -1.96 -13.04
CA ASN A 258 7.96 -3.11 -13.46
C ASN A 258 7.98 -4.22 -12.42
N SER A 259 7.63 -3.89 -11.16
CA SER A 259 7.75 -4.82 -10.05
C SER A 259 6.61 -4.71 -9.04
N ILE A 260 6.22 -5.84 -8.45
CA ILE A 260 5.27 -5.90 -7.35
C ILE A 260 6.03 -6.02 -6.03
N THR A 261 5.60 -5.24 -5.03
CA THR A 261 6.04 -5.39 -3.64
C THR A 261 4.82 -5.80 -2.81
N VAL A 262 4.98 -6.77 -1.92
CA VAL A 262 3.94 -7.22 -0.98
C VAL A 262 4.46 -6.99 0.42
N CYS A 263 3.74 -6.23 1.24
CA CYS A 263 4.11 -5.98 2.62
C CYS A 263 4.01 -7.25 3.47
N PRO A 264 4.86 -7.44 4.50
CA PRO A 264 4.85 -8.67 5.27
C PRO A 264 3.45 -8.98 5.81
N GLN A 265 2.70 -7.96 6.21
CA GLN A 265 1.34 -8.09 6.74
C GLN A 265 0.37 -8.80 5.80
N MET A 266 0.62 -8.77 4.50
CA MET A 266 -0.19 -9.43 3.48
C MET A 266 0.30 -10.86 3.18
N MET A 267 1.56 -11.18 3.51
CA MET A 267 2.19 -12.44 3.11
C MET A 267 1.63 -13.67 3.82
N ASN A 268 1.05 -13.51 5.01
CA ASN A 268 0.47 -14.61 5.79
C ASN A 268 -1.05 -14.77 5.62
N LEU A 269 -1.68 -13.98 4.76
CA LEU A 269 -3.11 -14.12 4.46
C LEU A 269 -3.44 -15.49 3.83
N PRO A 270 -4.69 -15.96 3.89
CA PRO A 270 -5.14 -17.14 3.14
C PRO A 270 -4.77 -17.07 1.65
N GLU A 271 -4.62 -18.24 1.02
CA GLU A 271 -4.13 -18.32 -0.37
C GLU A 271 -5.03 -17.58 -1.36
N GLY A 272 -6.36 -17.66 -1.17
CA GLY A 272 -7.33 -16.91 -1.98
C GLY A 272 -7.10 -15.40 -1.95
N ALA A 273 -6.91 -14.83 -0.75
CA ALA A 273 -6.63 -13.41 -0.56
C ALA A 273 -5.35 -13.01 -1.28
N LEU A 274 -4.26 -13.74 -1.01
CA LEU A 274 -2.96 -13.45 -1.57
C LEU A 274 -2.95 -13.58 -3.09
N PHE A 275 -3.67 -14.56 -3.65
CA PHE A 275 -3.87 -14.70 -5.09
C PHE A 275 -4.58 -13.49 -5.69
N SER A 276 -5.71 -13.06 -5.10
CA SER A 276 -6.49 -11.91 -5.60
C SER A 276 -5.66 -10.63 -5.57
N ILE A 277 -4.95 -10.37 -4.47
CA ILE A 277 -4.05 -9.22 -4.33
C ILE A 277 -2.98 -9.25 -5.43
N LEU A 278 -2.30 -10.37 -5.63
CA LEU A 278 -1.23 -10.48 -6.63
C LEU A 278 -1.77 -10.37 -8.07
N ALA A 279 -2.95 -10.93 -8.36
CA ALA A 279 -3.60 -10.79 -9.65
C ALA A 279 -4.04 -9.34 -9.92
N HIS A 280 -4.53 -8.63 -8.91
CA HIS A 280 -4.83 -7.20 -8.95
C HIS A 280 -3.57 -6.40 -9.30
N GLU A 281 -2.46 -6.64 -8.59
CA GLU A 281 -1.19 -5.95 -8.87
C GLU A 281 -0.61 -6.25 -10.27
N LEU A 282 -0.86 -7.45 -10.79
CA LEU A 282 -0.53 -7.78 -12.18
C LEU A 282 -1.45 -7.06 -13.17
N GLY A 283 -2.72 -6.82 -12.80
CA GLY A 283 -3.66 -5.99 -13.55
C GLY A 283 -3.13 -4.58 -13.78
N HIS A 284 -2.51 -3.96 -12.78
CA HIS A 284 -1.86 -2.66 -12.93
C HIS A 284 -0.74 -2.63 -13.97
N ALA A 285 -0.08 -3.76 -14.24
CA ALA A 285 0.96 -3.80 -15.28
C ALA A 285 0.37 -3.53 -16.69
N ILE A 286 -0.93 -3.77 -16.88
CA ILE A 286 -1.65 -3.67 -18.15
C ILE A 286 -2.88 -2.75 -18.09
N ASP A 287 -3.01 -1.95 -17.03
CA ASP A 287 -4.12 -1.01 -16.89
C ASP A 287 -4.07 0.11 -17.96
N PRO A 288 -5.22 0.77 -18.26
CA PRO A 288 -5.29 1.75 -19.34
C PRO A 288 -4.30 2.91 -19.22
N CYS A 289 -3.84 3.25 -18.01
CA CYS A 289 -2.79 4.23 -17.79
C CYS A 289 -1.42 3.65 -18.15
N VAL A 290 -1.04 2.50 -17.58
CA VAL A 290 0.29 1.90 -17.74
C VAL A 290 0.55 1.47 -19.19
N LEU A 291 -0.48 1.10 -19.95
CA LEU A 291 -0.37 0.82 -21.39
C LEU A 291 0.22 1.99 -22.19
N GLN A 292 0.07 3.22 -21.74
CA GLN A 292 0.53 4.42 -22.45
C GLN A 292 2.05 4.67 -22.36
N PHE A 293 2.76 3.84 -21.61
CA PHE A 293 4.19 3.95 -21.38
C PHE A 293 4.97 2.89 -22.15
N ASP A 294 6.09 3.32 -22.74
CA ASP A 294 7.14 2.42 -23.19
C ASP A 294 7.88 1.86 -21.97
N PHE A 295 8.38 0.63 -22.06
CA PHE A 295 9.22 0.03 -21.03
C PHE A 295 10.60 -0.33 -21.58
N ASP A 296 11.59 -0.22 -20.70
CA ASP A 296 12.92 -0.78 -20.89
C ASP A 296 13.20 -1.85 -19.81
N SER A 297 14.42 -2.40 -19.78
CA SER A 297 14.87 -3.41 -18.79
C SER A 297 14.70 -3.01 -17.31
N LYS A 298 14.58 -1.71 -17.03
CA LYS A 298 14.43 -1.09 -15.72
C LYS A 298 13.01 -0.60 -15.44
N GLY A 299 12.03 -0.77 -16.33
CA GLY A 299 10.63 -0.35 -16.15
C GLY A 299 10.18 0.76 -17.09
N ALA A 300 9.11 1.47 -16.74
CA ALA A 300 8.49 2.47 -17.62
C ALA A 300 9.37 3.69 -17.91
N LYS A 301 9.31 4.17 -19.16
CA LYS A 301 9.95 5.40 -19.63
C LYS A 301 8.93 6.54 -19.54
N TYR A 302 9.13 7.42 -18.57
CA TYR A 302 8.26 8.58 -18.38
C TYR A 302 8.50 9.63 -19.48
N PRO A 303 7.44 10.18 -20.09
CA PRO A 303 7.57 11.35 -20.94
C PRO A 303 8.03 12.55 -20.08
N LYS A 304 8.68 13.53 -20.72
CA LYS A 304 9.11 14.78 -20.05
C LYS A 304 7.96 15.48 -19.34
N SER A 305 6.74 15.35 -19.87
CA SER A 305 5.54 15.98 -19.32
C SER A 305 5.11 15.42 -17.96
N LEU A 306 5.49 14.19 -17.61
CA LEU A 306 5.06 13.55 -16.35
C LEU A 306 6.15 13.51 -15.27
N ARG A 307 7.40 13.84 -15.60
CA ARG A 307 8.49 13.82 -14.61
C ARG A 307 9.60 14.78 -15.00
N SER A 308 9.96 15.70 -14.10
CA SER A 308 11.05 16.67 -14.27
C SER A 308 12.47 16.04 -14.25
N GLY A 309 12.60 14.74 -14.53
CA GLY A 309 13.85 13.98 -14.46
C GLY A 309 14.52 13.79 -15.82
N VAL A 310 15.81 13.41 -15.79
CA VAL A 310 16.56 13.04 -16.99
C VAL A 310 15.90 11.82 -17.65
N GLN A 311 15.43 11.99 -18.89
CA GLN A 311 14.90 10.87 -19.66
C GLN A 311 15.98 9.79 -19.83
N ARG A 312 15.61 8.55 -19.52
CA ARG A 312 16.49 7.40 -19.74
C ARG A 312 16.65 7.17 -21.25
N LYS A 313 17.88 7.31 -21.76
CA LYS A 313 18.27 6.92 -23.12
C LYS A 313 18.51 5.40 -23.17
N SER A 314 17.44 4.64 -23.03
CA SER A 314 17.43 3.16 -23.04
C SER A 314 16.58 2.65 -24.20
N LYS A 315 16.99 1.51 -24.77
CA LYS A 315 16.23 0.83 -25.81
C LYS A 315 14.89 0.37 -25.24
N THR A 316 13.79 0.75 -25.90
CA THR A 316 12.46 0.24 -25.57
C THR A 316 12.40 -1.25 -25.87
N THR A 317 11.98 -2.04 -24.88
CA THR A 317 11.80 -3.49 -24.97
C THR A 317 10.33 -3.88 -25.08
N LEU A 318 9.43 -3.12 -24.46
CA LEU A 318 7.98 -3.29 -24.61
C LEU A 318 7.38 -1.92 -24.97
N PRO A 319 6.88 -1.74 -26.21
CA PRO A 319 6.32 -0.46 -26.62
C PRO A 319 5.01 -0.15 -25.89
N ALA A 320 4.66 1.14 -25.83
CA ALA A 320 3.33 1.58 -25.42
C ALA A 320 2.25 1.03 -26.36
N VAL A 321 1.06 0.78 -25.82
CA VAL A 321 -0.17 0.48 -26.57
C VAL A 321 -1.07 1.72 -26.47
N PRO A 322 -1.22 2.51 -27.54
CA PRO A 322 -2.09 3.69 -27.54
C PRO A 322 -3.53 3.31 -27.16
N LEU A 323 -4.27 4.24 -26.54
CA LEU A 323 -5.67 3.98 -26.16
C LEU A 323 -6.55 3.54 -27.33
N SER A 324 -6.35 4.09 -28.53
CA SER A 324 -7.07 3.69 -29.75
C SER A 324 -6.77 2.26 -30.22
N GLN A 325 -5.77 1.61 -29.63
CA GLN A 325 -5.41 0.21 -29.87
C GLN A 325 -5.57 -0.63 -28.60
N ASN A 326 -6.19 -0.09 -27.54
CA ASN A 326 -6.36 -0.83 -26.31
C ASN A 326 -7.34 -1.98 -26.53
N PRO A 327 -6.94 -3.26 -26.36
CA PRO A 327 -7.83 -4.39 -26.59
C PRO A 327 -8.99 -4.49 -25.58
N PHE A 328 -9.00 -3.63 -24.56
CA PHE A 328 -10.02 -3.59 -23.49
C PHE A 328 -10.95 -2.37 -23.56
N GLU A 329 -11.07 -1.69 -24.70
CA GLU A 329 -11.96 -0.53 -24.84
C GLU A 329 -13.40 -0.82 -24.38
N ASN A 330 -13.96 -1.97 -24.74
CA ASN A 330 -15.30 -2.38 -24.31
C ASN A 330 -15.40 -2.60 -22.79
N ILE A 331 -14.36 -3.14 -22.16
CA ILE A 331 -14.31 -3.35 -20.70
C ILE A 331 -14.24 -2.01 -19.99
N ILE A 332 -13.38 -1.10 -20.46
CA ILE A 332 -13.28 0.26 -19.93
C ILE A 332 -14.63 0.96 -20.04
N SER A 333 -15.26 0.92 -21.22
CA SER A 333 -16.59 1.50 -21.43
C SER A 333 -17.65 0.87 -20.52
N CYS A 334 -17.59 -0.44 -20.30
CA CYS A 334 -18.49 -1.13 -19.39
C CYS A 334 -18.29 -0.68 -17.93
N LEU A 335 -17.05 -0.58 -17.45
CA LEU A 335 -16.76 -0.12 -16.08
C LEU A 335 -17.22 1.33 -15.83
N GLN A 336 -17.29 2.16 -16.88
CA GLN A 336 -17.84 3.51 -16.80
C GLN A 336 -19.38 3.55 -16.83
N SER A 337 -20.05 2.45 -17.17
CA SER A 337 -21.50 2.40 -17.30
C SER A 337 -22.20 2.38 -15.92
N PRO A 338 -23.43 2.94 -15.82
CA PRO A 338 -24.26 2.83 -14.61
C PRO A 338 -24.58 1.39 -14.20
N GLN A 339 -24.59 0.44 -15.15
CA GLN A 339 -24.91 -0.96 -14.92
C GLN A 339 -23.73 -1.75 -14.29
N SER A 340 -22.53 -1.19 -14.33
CA SER A 340 -21.33 -1.70 -13.67
C SER A 340 -20.99 -0.82 -12.45
N ILE A 341 -19.73 -0.42 -12.30
CA ILE A 341 -19.22 0.41 -11.21
C ILE A 341 -19.30 1.92 -11.48
N ALA A 342 -19.77 2.35 -12.67
CA ALA A 342 -19.83 3.73 -13.12
C ALA A 342 -18.60 4.57 -12.76
N VAL A 343 -17.41 4.08 -13.12
CA VAL A 343 -16.17 4.82 -12.91
C VAL A 343 -16.26 6.19 -13.60
N GLN A 344 -16.14 7.24 -12.80
CA GLN A 344 -16.08 8.60 -13.31
C GLN A 344 -14.65 8.94 -13.72
N VAL A 345 -14.49 9.38 -14.97
CA VAL A 345 -13.24 9.93 -15.49
C VAL A 345 -13.50 11.40 -15.78
N PRO A 346 -12.87 12.33 -15.05
CA PRO A 346 -13.08 13.76 -15.26
C PRO A 346 -12.82 14.15 -16.70
N THR A 347 -13.70 14.95 -17.29
CA THR A 347 -13.51 15.44 -18.65
C THR A 347 -12.34 16.44 -18.69
N LYS A 348 -11.74 16.62 -19.86
CA LYS A 348 -10.72 17.66 -20.09
C LYS A 348 -11.19 19.02 -19.57
N GLN A 349 -12.43 19.39 -19.89
CA GLN A 349 -13.00 20.67 -19.47
C GLN A 349 -13.21 20.75 -17.95
N ALA A 350 -13.62 19.67 -17.29
CA ALA A 350 -13.76 19.64 -15.84
C ALA A 350 -12.41 19.88 -15.14
N LEU A 351 -11.33 19.26 -15.62
CA LEU A 351 -10.00 19.47 -15.08
C LEU A 351 -9.48 20.89 -15.32
N LEU A 352 -9.72 21.46 -16.51
CA LEU A 352 -9.39 22.87 -16.79
C LEU A 352 -10.18 23.83 -15.89
N ASN A 353 -11.46 23.55 -15.66
CA ASN A 353 -12.29 24.32 -14.73
C ASN A 353 -11.78 24.22 -13.29
N GLU A 354 -11.29 23.05 -12.85
CA GLU A 354 -10.67 22.90 -11.52
C GLU A 354 -9.41 23.78 -11.39
N ILE A 355 -8.56 23.85 -12.41
CA ILE A 355 -7.39 24.75 -12.41
C ILE A 355 -7.84 26.21 -12.33
N ASN A 356 -8.90 26.59 -13.07
CA ASN A 356 -9.42 27.94 -13.03
C ASN A 356 -9.94 28.30 -11.64
N ALA A 357 -10.73 27.41 -11.03
CA ALA A 357 -11.25 27.57 -9.68
C ALA A 357 -10.11 27.68 -8.64
N ARG A 358 -9.04 26.89 -8.80
CA ARG A 358 -7.84 26.99 -7.96
C ARG A 358 -7.14 28.34 -8.10
N GLY A 359 -7.07 28.88 -9.32
CA GLY A 359 -6.54 30.23 -9.56
C GLY A 359 -7.36 31.33 -8.88
N VAL A 360 -8.69 31.20 -8.89
CA VAL A 360 -9.60 32.10 -8.16
C VAL A 360 -9.39 31.98 -6.65
N LYS A 361 -9.31 30.76 -6.13
CA LYS A 361 -9.07 30.52 -4.70
C LYS A 361 -7.74 31.10 -4.23
N LEU A 362 -6.64 30.82 -4.96
CA LEU A 362 -5.32 31.38 -4.65
C LEU A 362 -5.34 32.91 -4.62
N ARG A 363 -6.13 33.55 -5.48
CA ARG A 363 -6.30 35.00 -5.47
C ARG A 363 -7.05 35.49 -4.23
N SER A 364 -8.11 34.78 -3.84
CA SER A 364 -8.87 35.07 -2.61
C SER A 364 -7.99 34.91 -1.36
N ASP A 365 -7.22 33.83 -1.28
CA ASP A 365 -6.34 33.54 -0.15
C ASP A 365 -5.23 34.61 0.02
N ILE A 366 -4.82 35.26 -1.07
CA ILE A 366 -3.91 36.43 -1.03
C ILE A 366 -4.69 37.71 -0.66
N GLY A 367 -5.92 37.87 -1.16
CA GLY A 367 -6.78 39.03 -0.91
C GLY A 367 -7.25 39.18 0.54
N ASP A 368 -7.45 38.07 1.25
CA ASP A 368 -7.77 38.09 2.69
C ASP A 368 -6.60 38.61 3.54
N ALA A 369 -5.39 38.72 2.97
CA ALA A 369 -4.32 39.56 3.50
C ALA A 369 -4.50 41.02 3.00
N SER A 370 -5.57 41.65 3.52
CA SER A 370 -6.07 43.00 3.23
C SER A 370 -5.04 44.01 2.68
N SER A 371 -5.21 44.43 1.42
CA SER A 371 -4.77 45.74 0.93
C SER A 371 -5.84 46.78 1.26
N GLU A 372 -5.45 47.90 1.88
CA GLU A 372 -6.36 48.99 2.29
C GLU A 372 -7.03 49.70 1.10
N ASP A 373 -6.60 49.44 -0.13
CA ASP A 373 -7.06 50.11 -1.35
C ASP A 373 -8.20 49.38 -2.10
N GLY A 374 -8.63 48.21 -1.62
CA GLY A 374 -9.67 47.41 -2.26
C GLY A 374 -9.27 46.81 -3.62
N SER A 375 -7.99 46.87 -4.00
CA SER A 375 -7.50 46.17 -5.18
C SER A 375 -7.36 44.68 -4.89
N VAL A 376 -7.92 43.83 -5.76
CA VAL A 376 -7.75 42.38 -5.63
C VAL A 376 -6.30 42.06 -5.98
N PRO A 377 -5.51 41.45 -5.07
CA PRO A 377 -4.11 41.15 -5.36
C PRO A 377 -3.96 40.27 -6.59
N GLU A 378 -3.02 40.60 -7.46
CA GLU A 378 -2.66 39.70 -8.54
C GLU A 378 -1.96 38.44 -8.03
N LEU A 379 -2.13 37.32 -8.73
CA LEU A 379 -1.31 36.13 -8.47
C LEU A 379 0.16 36.44 -8.75
N THR A 380 1.07 35.83 -7.99
CA THR A 380 2.52 35.91 -8.31
C THR A 380 2.80 35.30 -9.68
N GLU A 381 3.88 35.75 -10.33
CA GLU A 381 4.27 35.22 -11.65
C GLU A 381 4.54 33.71 -11.59
N GLU A 382 5.08 33.20 -10.48
CA GLU A 382 5.29 31.76 -10.27
C GLU A 382 3.95 31.00 -10.24
N ALA A 383 2.93 31.53 -9.58
CA ALA A 383 1.61 30.91 -9.53
C ALA A 383 0.92 30.95 -10.90
N LYS A 384 1.04 32.07 -11.63
CA LYS A 384 0.53 32.20 -13.02
C LYS A 384 1.19 31.16 -13.93
N LEU A 385 2.53 31.03 -13.88
CA LEU A 385 3.29 30.05 -14.66
C LEU A 385 2.92 28.61 -14.30
N MET A 386 2.80 28.29 -13.01
CA MET A 386 2.38 26.95 -12.56
C MET A 386 0.98 26.58 -13.10
N LEU A 387 0.00 27.47 -13.00
CA LEU A 387 -1.36 27.23 -13.52
C LEU A 387 -1.36 27.09 -15.05
N ALA A 388 -0.58 27.92 -15.75
CA ALA A 388 -0.42 27.83 -17.21
C ALA A 388 0.22 26.50 -17.62
N ASP A 389 1.27 26.05 -16.93
CA ASP A 389 1.92 24.76 -17.16
C ASP A 389 0.96 23.59 -16.93
N GLN A 390 0.13 23.65 -15.88
CA GLN A 390 -0.90 22.64 -15.61
C GLN A 390 -1.97 22.59 -16.72
N ARG A 391 -2.45 23.75 -17.20
CA ARG A 391 -3.41 23.81 -18.32
C ARG A 391 -2.81 23.22 -19.58
N LYS A 392 -1.60 23.66 -19.94
CA LYS A 392 -0.87 23.16 -21.11
C LYS A 392 -0.67 21.65 -21.02
N HIS A 393 -0.30 21.14 -19.84
CA HIS A 393 -0.16 19.71 -19.61
C HIS A 393 -1.46 18.96 -19.93
N ILE A 394 -2.60 19.39 -19.39
CA ILE A 394 -3.92 18.80 -19.69
C ILE A 394 -4.23 18.92 -21.18
N GLU A 395 -4.02 20.09 -21.77
CA GLU A 395 -4.37 20.35 -23.16
C GLU A 395 -3.67 19.41 -24.13
N GLU A 396 -2.38 19.18 -23.91
CA GLU A 396 -1.52 18.35 -24.76
C GLU A 396 -1.61 16.85 -24.45
N ASN A 397 -1.89 16.48 -23.19
CA ASN A 397 -1.68 15.11 -22.72
C ASN A 397 -2.97 14.39 -22.26
N TYR A 398 -4.10 15.09 -22.16
CA TYR A 398 -5.35 14.51 -21.61
C TYR A 398 -5.77 13.24 -22.33
N GLU A 399 -5.95 13.25 -23.66
CA GLU A 399 -6.45 12.07 -24.36
C GLU A 399 -5.55 10.85 -24.17
N ARG A 400 -4.24 11.06 -24.06
CA ARG A 400 -3.31 9.97 -23.81
C ARG A 400 -3.39 9.45 -22.39
N PHE A 401 -3.48 10.31 -21.38
CA PHE A 401 -3.33 9.91 -19.97
C PHE A 401 -4.58 10.09 -19.12
N LYS A 402 -5.78 10.31 -19.68
CA LYS A 402 -7.02 10.55 -18.92
C LYS A 402 -7.37 9.49 -17.88
N TYR A 403 -6.85 8.27 -18.00
CA TYR A 403 -7.03 7.20 -17.02
C TYR A 403 -5.91 7.11 -15.97
N CYS A 404 -4.85 7.90 -16.09
CA CYS A 404 -3.78 7.98 -15.09
C CYS A 404 -4.16 8.92 -13.96
N ARG A 405 -3.93 8.49 -12.71
CA ARG A 405 -4.09 9.34 -11.52
C ARG A 405 -3.38 10.69 -11.65
N GLU A 406 -2.21 10.75 -12.29
CA GLU A 406 -1.48 12.02 -12.48
C GLU A 406 -2.21 13.03 -13.37
N MET A 407 -3.15 12.59 -14.23
CA MET A 407 -3.95 13.44 -15.10
C MET A 407 -5.35 13.67 -14.55
N SER A 408 -6.05 12.61 -14.14
CA SER A 408 -7.43 12.67 -13.65
C SER A 408 -7.55 13.15 -12.20
N GLY A 409 -6.47 13.09 -11.43
CA GLY A 409 -6.48 13.30 -9.98
C GLY A 409 -7.02 12.12 -9.17
N VAL A 410 -7.57 11.08 -9.82
CA VAL A 410 -8.17 9.90 -9.17
C VAL A 410 -7.72 8.60 -9.85
N GLY A 411 -7.44 7.55 -9.06
CA GLY A 411 -6.98 6.25 -9.55
C GLY A 411 -8.11 5.32 -10.01
N HIS A 412 -9.38 5.73 -9.92
CA HIS A 412 -10.54 4.84 -9.97
C HIS A 412 -10.60 3.88 -11.16
N MET A 413 -10.23 4.32 -12.36
CA MET A 413 -10.22 3.44 -13.55
C MET A 413 -9.13 2.38 -13.47
N GLN A 414 -7.95 2.73 -12.97
CA GLN A 414 -6.84 1.79 -12.82
C GLN A 414 -7.20 0.70 -11.82
N GLU A 415 -7.73 1.12 -10.67
CA GLU A 415 -8.15 0.22 -9.58
C GLU A 415 -9.28 -0.71 -10.02
N ALA A 416 -10.36 -0.17 -10.60
CA ALA A 416 -11.48 -0.98 -11.07
C ALA A 416 -11.08 -1.94 -12.20
N PHE A 417 -10.18 -1.52 -13.09
CA PHE A 417 -9.67 -2.41 -14.13
C PHE A 417 -8.80 -3.54 -13.56
N SER A 418 -7.94 -3.24 -12.58
CA SER A 418 -7.14 -4.23 -11.88
C SER A 418 -8.01 -5.23 -11.10
N ASP A 419 -9.10 -4.77 -10.47
CA ASP A 419 -10.09 -5.66 -9.84
C ASP A 419 -10.78 -6.56 -10.84
N TRP A 420 -11.11 -6.03 -12.02
CA TRP A 420 -11.68 -6.83 -13.10
C TRP A 420 -10.70 -7.91 -13.55
N ILE A 421 -9.43 -7.58 -13.79
CA ILE A 421 -8.38 -8.58 -14.11
C ILE A 421 -8.27 -9.63 -13.00
N SER A 422 -8.21 -9.21 -11.73
CA SER A 422 -8.13 -10.12 -10.58
C SER A 422 -9.33 -11.07 -10.54
N THR A 423 -10.53 -10.52 -10.67
CA THR A 423 -11.80 -11.27 -10.68
C THR A 423 -11.81 -12.30 -11.81
N GLN A 424 -11.39 -11.93 -13.02
CA GLN A 424 -11.35 -12.86 -14.15
C GLN A 424 -10.33 -13.98 -13.95
N ALA A 425 -9.15 -13.65 -13.41
CA ALA A 425 -8.11 -14.65 -13.10
C ALA A 425 -8.57 -15.60 -11.99
N LEU A 426 -9.22 -15.07 -10.96
CA LEU A 426 -9.80 -15.86 -9.88
C LEU A 426 -10.95 -16.74 -10.38
N ALA A 427 -11.85 -16.20 -11.20
CA ALA A 427 -12.96 -16.93 -11.79
C ALA A 427 -12.49 -18.14 -12.61
N GLU A 428 -11.38 -17.99 -13.35
CA GLU A 428 -10.70 -19.11 -13.99
C GLU A 428 -10.22 -20.10 -12.93
N LYS A 429 -9.43 -19.65 -11.94
CA LYS A 429 -8.84 -20.53 -10.91
C LYS A 429 -9.89 -21.34 -10.16
N VAL A 430 -10.91 -20.69 -9.59
CA VAL A 430 -11.93 -21.38 -8.79
C VAL A 430 -12.76 -22.35 -9.62
N SER A 431 -13.00 -22.03 -10.90
CA SER A 431 -13.73 -22.94 -11.79
C SER A 431 -13.00 -24.26 -12.07
N ASN A 432 -11.68 -24.30 -11.84
CA ASN A 432 -10.84 -25.48 -12.01
C ASN A 432 -10.66 -26.30 -10.71
N ILE A 433 -11.11 -25.78 -9.55
CA ILE A 433 -11.06 -26.49 -8.27
C ILE A 433 -12.22 -27.49 -8.20
N GLN A 434 -11.91 -28.79 -8.20
CA GLN A 434 -12.93 -29.86 -8.22
C GLN A 434 -13.70 -29.99 -6.90
N ASP A 435 -13.04 -29.74 -5.77
CA ASP A 435 -13.66 -29.78 -4.44
C ASP A 435 -14.44 -28.47 -4.22
N SER A 436 -15.77 -28.57 -4.14
CA SER A 436 -16.64 -27.40 -4.01
C SER A 436 -16.42 -26.64 -2.69
N SER A 437 -16.05 -27.31 -1.60
CA SER A 437 -15.74 -26.62 -0.35
C SER A 437 -14.45 -25.82 -0.50
N LYS A 438 -13.40 -26.41 -1.08
CA LYS A 438 -12.14 -25.67 -1.33
C LYS A 438 -12.34 -24.54 -2.32
N SER A 439 -13.15 -24.73 -3.36
CA SER A 439 -13.49 -23.68 -4.31
C SER A 439 -14.19 -22.50 -3.61
N ARG A 440 -15.13 -22.79 -2.71
CA ARG A 440 -15.84 -21.79 -1.92
C ARG A 440 -14.90 -21.07 -0.96
N ASP A 441 -14.08 -21.82 -0.21
CA ASP A 441 -13.13 -21.27 0.75
C ASP A 441 -12.13 -20.35 0.04
N PHE A 442 -11.62 -20.77 -1.12
CA PHE A 442 -10.71 -19.97 -1.94
C PHE A 442 -11.36 -18.68 -2.46
N ALA A 443 -12.60 -18.77 -2.96
CA ALA A 443 -13.36 -17.61 -3.42
C ALA A 443 -13.65 -16.65 -2.26
N PHE A 444 -14.22 -17.11 -1.14
CA PHE A 444 -14.51 -16.25 0.00
C PHE A 444 -13.25 -15.56 0.55
N ALA A 445 -12.16 -16.31 0.67
CA ALA A 445 -10.89 -15.75 1.11
C ALA A 445 -10.32 -14.70 0.14
N SER A 446 -10.76 -14.61 -1.12
CA SER A 446 -10.17 -13.67 -2.08
C SER A 446 -10.47 -12.20 -1.76
N GLU A 447 -11.63 -11.93 -1.17
CA GLU A 447 -12.12 -10.57 -0.84
C GLU A 447 -11.98 -10.25 0.64
N SER A 448 -11.34 -11.13 1.39
CA SER A 448 -11.33 -11.07 2.83
C SER A 448 -10.55 -9.89 3.42
N LEU A 449 -9.65 -9.30 2.63
CA LEU A 449 -9.01 -8.04 3.00
C LEU A 449 -10.06 -6.94 3.12
N PHE A 450 -10.96 -6.82 2.13
CA PHE A 450 -12.04 -5.83 2.16
C PHE A 450 -13.00 -6.09 3.33
N TYR A 451 -13.30 -7.35 3.65
CA TYR A 451 -14.11 -7.60 4.84
C TYR A 451 -13.41 -7.14 6.13
N ALA A 452 -12.08 -7.21 6.16
CA ALA A 452 -11.27 -6.82 7.31
C ALA A 452 -11.08 -5.31 7.47
N SER A 453 -11.13 -4.56 6.38
CA SER A 453 -10.95 -3.10 6.39
C SER A 453 -12.24 -2.31 6.22
N ASP A 454 -13.22 -2.80 5.45
CA ASP A 454 -14.28 -1.95 4.87
C ASP A 454 -15.72 -2.35 5.26
N CYS A 455 -15.90 -3.41 6.05
CA CYS A 455 -17.21 -3.72 6.63
C CYS A 455 -17.57 -2.69 7.71
N GLU A 456 -18.50 -1.77 7.41
CA GLU A 456 -18.90 -0.69 8.31
C GLU A 456 -19.32 -1.19 9.71
N ASN A 457 -20.12 -2.26 9.77
CA ASN A 457 -20.54 -2.87 11.04
C ASN A 457 -19.35 -3.40 11.86
N ILE A 458 -18.34 -3.99 11.21
CA ILE A 458 -17.10 -4.43 11.87
C ILE A 458 -16.29 -3.24 12.36
N GLN A 459 -16.13 -2.21 11.53
CA GLN A 459 -15.46 -0.96 11.89
C GLN A 459 -16.11 -0.29 13.11
N GLN A 460 -17.44 -0.17 13.13
CA GLN A 460 -18.17 0.44 14.23
C GLN A 460 -18.01 -0.36 15.53
N VAL A 461 -18.02 -1.69 15.46
CA VAL A 461 -17.78 -2.56 16.61
C VAL A 461 -16.35 -2.40 17.14
N ALA A 462 -15.36 -2.41 16.25
CA ALA A 462 -13.97 -2.19 16.60
C ALA A 462 -13.75 -0.80 17.23
N LYS A 463 -14.26 0.24 16.58
CA LYS A 463 -14.26 1.62 17.05
C LYS A 463 -14.88 1.73 18.45
N SER A 464 -16.09 1.21 18.64
CA SER A 464 -16.81 1.30 19.92
C SER A 464 -16.07 0.56 21.05
N LYS A 465 -15.54 -0.63 20.77
CA LYS A 465 -14.78 -1.40 21.76
C LYS A 465 -13.51 -0.69 22.20
N VAL A 466 -12.76 -0.17 21.25
CA VAL A 466 -11.43 0.37 21.50
C VAL A 466 -11.51 1.80 22.01
N LEU A 467 -12.30 2.67 21.37
CA LEU A 467 -12.45 4.05 21.80
C LEU A 467 -13.26 4.17 23.10
N GLY A 468 -14.18 3.24 23.38
CA GLY A 468 -14.86 3.16 24.67
C GLY A 468 -13.90 2.90 25.85
N ALA A 469 -12.68 2.44 25.59
CA ALA A 469 -11.64 2.31 26.60
C ALA A 469 -10.95 3.65 26.94
N ILE A 470 -11.13 4.71 26.14
CA ILE A 470 -10.35 5.95 26.20
C ILE A 470 -11.25 7.19 26.03
N GLU A 471 -12.20 7.35 26.94
CA GLU A 471 -13.16 8.47 26.93
C GLU A 471 -12.50 9.87 27.00
N LYS A 472 -11.25 9.99 27.44
CA LYS A 472 -10.57 11.27 27.71
C LYS A 472 -9.15 11.37 27.15
N CYS A 473 -8.88 10.87 25.96
CA CYS A 473 -7.63 11.21 25.27
C CYS A 473 -7.84 12.30 24.22
N PRO A 474 -7.29 13.51 24.41
CA PRO A 474 -7.37 14.59 23.43
C PRO A 474 -6.84 14.18 22.05
N GLY A 475 -5.72 13.45 22.01
CA GLY A 475 -5.06 13.05 20.75
C GLY A 475 -5.91 12.13 19.86
N ILE A 476 -6.79 11.31 20.44
CA ILE A 476 -7.70 10.46 19.66
C ILE A 476 -8.75 11.30 18.94
N GLN A 477 -9.36 12.27 19.63
CA GLN A 477 -10.40 13.09 19.01
C GLN A 477 -9.83 13.92 17.86
N ASP A 478 -8.65 14.51 18.05
CA ASP A 478 -7.96 15.26 16.99
C ASP A 478 -7.67 14.38 15.77
N MET A 479 -7.24 13.14 15.99
CA MET A 479 -6.98 12.20 14.91
C MET A 479 -8.27 11.69 14.25
N LEU A 480 -9.35 11.44 14.99
CA LEU A 480 -10.64 11.09 14.40
C LEU A 480 -11.21 12.24 13.57
N ASN A 481 -11.11 13.47 14.08
CA ASN A 481 -11.47 14.68 13.35
C ASN A 481 -10.61 14.82 12.10
N TYR A 482 -9.31 14.53 12.19
CA TYR A 482 -8.40 14.52 11.04
C TYR A 482 -8.80 13.49 9.99
N LEU A 483 -9.14 12.26 10.38
CA LEU A 483 -9.58 11.21 9.46
C LEU A 483 -10.92 11.58 8.79
N GLU A 484 -11.85 12.15 9.55
CA GLU A 484 -13.12 12.65 9.02
C GLU A 484 -12.90 13.84 8.08
N GLU A 485 -12.02 14.76 8.45
CA GLU A 485 -11.66 15.90 7.61
C GLU A 485 -10.92 15.45 6.35
N GLU A 486 -10.00 14.50 6.42
CA GLU A 486 -9.31 13.93 5.26
C GLU A 486 -10.30 13.27 4.31
N ASN A 487 -11.24 12.49 4.85
CA ASN A 487 -12.35 11.93 4.07
C ASN A 487 -13.21 13.02 3.42
N ARG A 488 -13.51 14.11 4.14
CA ARG A 488 -14.29 15.24 3.62
C ARG A 488 -13.53 16.06 2.57
N LEU A 489 -12.27 16.39 2.83
CA LEU A 489 -11.40 17.22 2.00
C LEU A 489 -10.94 16.50 0.74
N SER A 490 -10.79 15.17 0.82
CA SER A 490 -10.60 14.37 -0.39
C SER A 490 -11.80 14.55 -1.34
N GLY A 491 -12.97 14.96 -0.86
CA GLY A 491 -14.16 15.20 -1.70
C GLY A 491 -14.59 13.93 -2.45
N GLY A 492 -14.32 12.75 -1.86
CA GLY A 492 -14.47 11.47 -2.53
C GLY A 492 -13.40 11.17 -3.59
N LYS A 493 -12.34 11.98 -3.70
CA LYS A 493 -11.15 11.71 -4.52
C LYS A 493 -10.21 10.71 -3.83
N SER A 494 -10.78 9.63 -3.29
CA SER A 494 -10.01 8.46 -2.88
C SER A 494 -9.17 7.99 -4.07
N SER A 495 -8.04 7.33 -3.81
CA SER A 495 -7.33 6.66 -4.89
C SER A 495 -8.15 5.49 -5.46
N HIS A 496 -9.11 4.97 -4.69
CA HIS A 496 -9.92 3.81 -5.00
C HIS A 496 -11.41 4.15 -5.03
N PRO A 497 -12.21 3.51 -5.91
CA PRO A 497 -13.66 3.54 -5.78
C PRO A 497 -14.12 2.94 -4.44
N ASP A 498 -15.37 3.20 -4.07
CA ASP A 498 -16.01 2.59 -2.89
C ASP A 498 -15.85 1.05 -2.89
N PRO A 499 -15.27 0.46 -1.82
CA PRO A 499 -15.01 -0.99 -1.75
C PRO A 499 -16.23 -1.86 -1.95
N ALA A 500 -17.36 -1.55 -1.29
CA ALA A 500 -18.60 -2.31 -1.42
C ALA A 500 -19.06 -2.32 -2.87
N ARG A 501 -18.97 -1.18 -3.56
CA ARG A 501 -19.27 -1.06 -4.98
C ARG A 501 -18.32 -1.85 -5.86
N ARG A 502 -17.00 -1.86 -5.59
CA ARG A 502 -16.01 -2.67 -6.33
C ARG A 502 -16.36 -4.15 -6.26
N ILE A 503 -16.59 -4.64 -5.06
CA ILE A 503 -16.86 -6.07 -4.82
C ILE A 503 -18.22 -6.45 -5.40
N ASN A 504 -19.27 -5.67 -5.11
CA ASN A 504 -20.60 -5.93 -5.67
C ASN A 504 -20.58 -5.84 -7.20
N ARG A 505 -20.10 -4.75 -7.79
CA ARG A 505 -20.28 -4.51 -9.24
C ARG A 505 -19.22 -5.18 -10.14
N ILE A 506 -18.13 -5.70 -9.59
CA ILE A 506 -17.07 -6.38 -10.36
C ILE A 506 -16.94 -7.83 -9.93
N TYR A 507 -16.62 -8.06 -8.65
CA TYR A 507 -16.32 -9.40 -8.14
C TYR A 507 -17.55 -10.32 -8.18
N TYR A 508 -18.63 -9.92 -7.50
CA TYR A 508 -19.88 -10.69 -7.49
C TYR A 508 -20.69 -10.55 -8.78
N ALA A 509 -20.31 -9.68 -9.73
CA ALA A 509 -20.91 -9.71 -11.07
C ALA A 509 -20.52 -10.97 -11.85
N ASN A 510 -19.38 -11.60 -11.51
CA ASN A 510 -18.89 -12.79 -12.20
C ASN A 510 -19.64 -14.07 -11.77
N THR A 511 -20.30 -14.72 -12.74
CA THR A 511 -21.14 -15.90 -12.47
C THR A 511 -20.37 -17.13 -11.99
N LYS A 512 -19.09 -17.30 -12.36
CA LYS A 512 -18.26 -18.41 -11.88
C LYS A 512 -17.89 -18.24 -10.42
N ILE A 513 -17.60 -17.00 -10.01
CA ILE A 513 -17.39 -16.65 -8.60
C ILE A 513 -18.67 -16.91 -7.80
N GLN A 514 -19.82 -16.42 -8.28
CA GLN A 514 -21.10 -16.67 -7.62
C GLN A 514 -21.36 -18.18 -7.43
N LYS A 515 -21.11 -18.97 -8.48
CA LYS A 515 -21.25 -20.42 -8.42
C LYS A 515 -20.29 -21.06 -7.39
N ALA A 516 -19.03 -20.64 -7.36
CA ALA A 516 -18.05 -21.13 -6.41
C ALA A 516 -18.46 -20.86 -4.95
N LEU A 517 -19.06 -19.70 -4.71
CA LEU A 517 -19.55 -19.29 -3.39
C LEU A 517 -20.88 -19.98 -2.99
N GLY A 518 -21.57 -20.63 -3.94
CA GLY A 518 -22.88 -21.24 -3.70
C GLY A 518 -24.03 -20.22 -3.63
N CYS A 519 -23.87 -19.07 -4.28
CA CYS A 519 -24.90 -18.02 -4.34
C CYS A 519 -26.13 -18.49 -5.12
N GLN A 520 -27.30 -17.93 -4.79
CA GLN A 520 -28.56 -18.17 -5.52
C GLN A 520 -28.94 -16.98 -6.43
N GLY A 521 -27.98 -16.08 -6.71
CA GLY A 521 -28.22 -14.78 -7.34
C GLY A 521 -28.34 -13.67 -6.30
N GLY A 522 -28.82 -12.49 -6.71
CA GLY A 522 -29.00 -11.33 -5.83
C GLY A 522 -28.22 -10.08 -6.25
N ASN A 523 -27.28 -10.24 -7.17
CA ASN A 523 -26.55 -9.13 -7.77
C ASN A 523 -27.05 -8.87 -9.20
N ASP A 524 -27.52 -7.66 -9.46
CA ASP A 524 -28.03 -7.21 -10.75
C ASP A 524 -26.95 -6.55 -11.63
N ALA A 525 -25.70 -6.51 -11.16
CA ALA A 525 -24.61 -5.88 -11.88
C ALA A 525 -24.28 -6.62 -13.18
N GLN A 526 -24.04 -5.83 -14.22
CA GLN A 526 -23.58 -6.36 -15.48
C GLN A 526 -22.09 -6.74 -15.39
N GLU A 527 -21.78 -8.00 -15.65
CA GLU A 527 -20.40 -8.42 -15.87
C GLU A 527 -19.83 -7.77 -17.13
N CYS A 528 -18.67 -7.14 -17.00
CA CYS A 528 -17.94 -6.58 -18.13
C CYS A 528 -17.23 -7.70 -18.90
N ASN A 529 -17.78 -8.02 -20.07
CA ASN A 529 -17.36 -9.15 -20.91
C ASN A 529 -16.83 -8.75 -22.27
#